data_AF-A0A850HSD1-F1
#
_entry.id   AF-A0A850HSD1-F1
#
_cell.length_a   1.000
_cell.length_b   1.000
_cell.length_c   1.000
_cell.angle_alpha   90.00
_cell.angle_beta   90.00
_cell.angle_gamma   90.00
#
_symmetry.space_group_name_H-M   'P 1'
#
loop_
_entity.id
_entity.type
_entity.pdbx_description
1 polymer ?
#
loop_
_entity_poly.entity_id
_entity_poly.type
_entity_poly.pdbx_seq_one_letter_code
_entity_poly.pdbx_strand_id
1 'polypeptide(L)'
;MATQLSKSQVIEKIATTTELSKRDVKNVLDSLVDVGHKELKKAGVFLVPGFAKFVVVKKPATKARKGTNPFTGEEMMFKAKPARKIVRARPVKAAKDAV
;
A
#
# COMPACT_ATOMS: atom_id res chain seq x y z
N MET A 1 19.10 -12.72 6.05
CA MET A 1 17.71 -12.30 6.26
C MET A 1 17.69 -10.78 6.24
N ALA A 2 16.96 -10.15 5.31
CA ALA A 2 16.90 -8.69 5.23
C ALA A 2 16.11 -8.17 6.43
N THR A 3 16.80 -7.55 7.39
CA THR A 3 16.16 -6.90 8.53
C THR A 3 15.40 -5.66 8.03
N GLN A 4 14.09 -5.68 8.21
CA GLN A 4 13.22 -4.57 7.83
C GLN A 4 13.57 -3.34 8.68
N LEU A 5 13.86 -2.21 8.04
CA LEU A 5 14.07 -0.94 8.73
C LEU A 5 12.79 -0.54 9.47
N SER A 6 12.91 -0.18 10.75
CA SER A 6 11.79 0.30 11.56
C SER A 6 11.37 1.71 11.15
N LYS A 7 10.14 2.12 11.49
CA LYS A 7 9.63 3.48 11.20
C LYS A 7 10.59 4.57 11.69
N SER A 8 11.18 4.37 12.88
CA SER A 8 12.14 5.30 13.47
C SER A 8 13.45 5.39 12.67
N GLN A 9 13.98 4.25 12.20
CA GLN A 9 15.23 4.22 11.43
C GLN A 9 15.08 4.89 10.05
N VAL A 10 13.90 4.80 9.43
CA VAL A 10 13.62 5.51 8.17
C VAL A 10 13.58 7.02 8.41
N ILE A 11 12.92 7.47 9.48
CA ILE A 11 12.87 8.90 9.86
C ILE A 11 14.29 9.43 10.12
N GLU A 12 15.12 8.66 10.81
CA GLU A 12 16.50 9.05 11.10
C GLU A 12 17.35 9.16 9.85
N LYS A 13 17.30 8.18 8.93
CA LYS A 13 18.02 8.26 7.67
C LYS A 13 17.60 9.47 6.83
N ILE A 14 16.30 9.77 6.77
CA ILE A 14 15.80 10.94 6.06
C ILE A 14 16.29 12.22 6.75
N ALA A 15 16.14 12.33 8.07
CA ALA A 15 16.58 13.48 8.85
C ALA A 15 18.07 13.78 8.68
N THR A 16 18.93 12.75 8.69
CA THR A 16 20.37 12.90 8.44
C THR A 16 20.67 13.33 7.00
N THR A 17 19.91 12.85 6.02
CA THR A 17 20.15 13.19 4.59
C THR A 17 19.64 14.58 4.23
N THR A 18 18.53 15.03 4.83
CA THR A 18 17.90 16.31 4.53
C THR A 18 18.25 17.41 5.54
N GLU A 19 19.07 17.12 6.55
CA GLU A 19 19.44 18.04 7.65
C GLU A 19 18.23 18.67 8.36
N LEU A 20 17.09 17.96 8.37
CA LEU A 20 15.85 18.42 9.00
C LEU A 20 15.69 17.82 10.39
N SER A 21 14.94 18.51 11.25
CA SER A 21 14.60 17.96 12.56
C SER A 21 13.78 16.68 12.41
N LYS A 22 14.01 15.68 13.29
CA LYS A 22 13.24 14.43 13.30
C LYS A 22 11.73 14.68 13.41
N ARG A 23 11.34 15.78 14.07
CA ARG A 23 9.95 16.21 14.23
C ARG A 23 9.35 16.68 12.91
N ASP A 24 10.09 17.46 12.13
CA ASP A 24 9.61 17.95 10.83
C ASP A 24 9.51 16.81 9.81
N VAL A 25 10.48 15.90 9.79
CA VAL A 25 10.42 14.70 8.94
C VAL A 25 9.21 13.83 9.27
N LYS A 26 8.92 13.65 10.57
CA LYS A 26 7.71 12.93 11.01
C LYS A 26 6.44 13.64 10.52
N ASN A 27 6.36 14.96 10.70
CA ASN A 27 5.21 15.75 10.26
C ASN A 27 5.00 15.69 8.73
N VAL A 28 6.07 15.72 7.95
CA VAL A 28 6.01 15.59 6.48
C VAL A 28 5.50 14.22 6.07
N LEU A 29 5.98 13.15 6.70
CA LEU A 29 5.52 11.79 6.43
C LEU A 29 4.04 11.60 6.81
N ASP A 30 3.63 12.10 7.97
CA ASP A 30 2.23 12.01 8.42
C ASP A 30 1.32 12.85 7.49
N SER A 31 1.76 14.03 7.05
CA SER A 31 1.03 14.86 6.07
C SER A 31 0.91 14.17 4.70
N LEU A 32 1.96 13.48 4.26
CA LEU A 32 1.94 12.70 3.01
C LEU A 32 0.94 11.54 3.07
N VAL A 33 0.84 10.90 4.24
CA VAL A 33 -0.17 9.85 4.49
C VAL A 33 -1.58 10.44 4.44
N ASP A 34 -1.81 11.59 5.06
CA ASP A 34 -3.12 12.25 5.06
C ASP A 34 -3.56 12.70 3.67
N VAL A 35 -2.65 13.30 2.89
CA VAL A 35 -2.90 13.64 1.48
C VAL A 35 -3.20 12.38 0.68
N GLY A 36 -2.42 11.32 0.88
CA GLY A 36 -2.65 10.03 0.22
C GLY A 36 -4.03 9.44 0.55
N HIS A 37 -4.46 9.49 1.80
CA HIS A 37 -5.79 9.03 2.21
C HIS A 37 -6.92 9.87 1.60
N LYS A 38 -6.76 11.19 1.53
CA LYS A 38 -7.74 12.09 0.90
C LYS A 38 -7.84 11.81 -0.60
N GLU A 39 -6.71 11.65 -1.27
CA GLU A 39 -6.66 11.45 -2.73
C GLU A 39 -7.15 10.05 -3.13
N LEU A 40 -6.83 9.01 -2.36
CA LEU A 40 -7.38 7.67 -2.55
C LEU A 40 -8.90 7.62 -2.35
N LYS A 41 -9.46 8.45 -1.46
CA LYS A 41 -10.91 8.54 -1.26
C LYS A 41 -11.60 9.31 -2.39
N LYS A 42 -10.99 10.39 -2.89
CA LYS A 42 -11.55 11.27 -3.94
C LYS A 42 -11.32 10.75 -5.35
N ALA A 43 -10.07 10.71 -5.79
CA ALA A 43 -9.69 10.37 -7.17
C ALA A 43 -9.49 8.86 -7.36
N GLY A 44 -9.26 8.11 -6.29
CA GLY A 44 -9.00 6.67 -6.36
C GLY A 44 -7.63 6.33 -6.96
N VAL A 45 -6.76 7.33 -7.16
CA VAL A 45 -5.39 7.17 -7.61
C VAL A 45 -4.52 8.12 -6.81
N PHE A 46 -3.43 7.63 -6.26
CA PHE A 46 -2.44 8.44 -5.55
C PHE A 46 -1.05 8.03 -6.01
N LEU A 47 -0.24 9.00 -6.43
CA LEU A 47 1.11 8.76 -6.88
C LEU A 47 2.07 9.30 -5.82
N VAL A 48 2.90 8.42 -5.26
CA VAL A 48 4.08 8.80 -4.50
C VAL A 48 5.23 8.87 -5.49
N PRO A 49 5.75 10.08 -5.81
CA PRO A 49 6.86 10.23 -6.76
C PRO A 49 8.04 9.34 -6.36
N GLY A 50 8.68 8.71 -7.34
CA GLY A 50 9.86 7.85 -7.14
C GLY A 50 9.60 6.46 -6.55
N PHE A 51 8.48 6.21 -5.85
CA PHE A 51 8.21 4.93 -5.19
C PHE A 51 7.06 4.13 -5.82
N ALA A 52 5.82 4.61 -5.69
CA ALA A 52 4.66 3.79 -6.02
C ALA A 52 3.43 4.60 -6.43
N LYS A 53 2.69 4.06 -7.40
CA LYS A 53 1.35 4.50 -7.79
C LYS A 53 0.32 3.60 -7.10
N PHE A 54 -0.42 4.16 -6.17
CA PHE A 54 -1.56 3.52 -5.52
C PHE A 54 -2.81 3.72 -6.38
N VAL A 55 -3.49 2.62 -6.71
CA VAL A 55 -4.72 2.63 -7.50
C VAL A 55 -5.81 1.87 -6.75
N VAL A 56 -6.95 2.51 -6.55
CA VAL A 56 -8.15 1.89 -5.99
C VAL A 56 -8.83 1.08 -7.08
N VAL A 57 -8.72 -0.24 -6.98
CA VAL A 57 -9.41 -1.18 -7.84
C VAL A 57 -10.71 -1.59 -7.16
N LYS A 58 -11.84 -1.35 -7.84
CA LYS A 58 -13.13 -1.89 -7.44
C LYS A 58 -13.14 -3.38 -7.81
N LYS A 59 -13.06 -4.26 -6.80
CA LYS A 59 -13.21 -5.69 -7.02
C LYS A 59 -14.72 -6.02 -7.08
N PRO A 60 -15.20 -6.64 -8.17
CA PRO A 60 -16.62 -6.98 -8.31
C PRO A 60 -17.04 -7.99 -7.25
N ALA A 61 -18.33 -8.03 -6.96
CA ALA A 61 -18.90 -9.00 -6.04
C ALA A 61 -18.68 -10.41 -6.58
N THR A 62 -18.06 -11.28 -5.78
CA THR A 62 -17.91 -12.69 -6.11
C THR A 62 -19.05 -13.44 -5.46
N LYS A 63 -19.92 -14.06 -6.27
CA LYS A 63 -21.01 -14.93 -5.83
C LYS A 63 -20.45 -16.12 -5.04
N ALA A 64 -21.28 -16.70 -4.17
CA ALA A 64 -20.91 -17.91 -3.46
C ALA A 64 -20.57 -19.00 -4.49
N ARG A 65 -19.38 -19.60 -4.35
CA ARG A 65 -18.93 -20.65 -5.26
C ARG A 65 -18.38 -21.82 -4.46
N LYS A 66 -18.66 -23.04 -4.91
CA LYS A 66 -17.91 -24.22 -4.47
C LYS A 66 -16.48 -24.07 -4.97
N GLY A 67 -15.52 -24.29 -4.09
CA GLY A 67 -14.13 -24.36 -4.49
C GLY A 67 -13.34 -25.21 -3.52
N THR A 68 -12.25 -25.77 -4.03
CA THR A 68 -11.35 -26.59 -3.25
C THR A 68 -10.51 -25.70 -2.33
N ASN A 69 -10.47 -26.02 -1.04
CA ASN A 69 -9.58 -25.33 -0.11
C ASN A 69 -8.12 -25.62 -0.50
N PRO A 70 -7.31 -24.61 -0.85
CA PRO A 70 -5.92 -24.83 -1.30
C PRO A 70 -5.02 -25.50 -0.26
N PHE A 71 -5.44 -25.56 1.01
CA PHE A 71 -4.66 -26.16 2.10
C PHE A 71 -5.10 -27.57 2.49
N THR A 72 -6.37 -27.94 2.31
CA THR A 72 -6.90 -29.25 2.75
C THR A 72 -7.47 -30.11 1.64
N GLY A 73 -7.57 -29.60 0.40
CA GLY A 73 -8.10 -30.37 -0.73
C GLY A 73 -9.60 -30.65 -0.68
N GLU A 74 -10.28 -30.27 0.40
CA GLU A 74 -11.71 -30.49 0.57
C GLU A 74 -12.54 -29.37 -0.10
N GLU A 75 -13.73 -29.75 -0.59
CA GLU A 75 -14.67 -28.80 -1.17
C GLU A 75 -15.29 -27.93 -0.08
N MET A 76 -14.96 -26.63 -0.06
CA MET A 76 -15.56 -25.67 0.84
C MET A 76 -16.45 -24.70 0.06
N MET A 77 -17.61 -24.36 0.63
CA MET A 77 -18.45 -23.30 0.09
C MET A 77 -17.81 -21.94 0.42
N PHE A 78 -17.22 -21.28 -0.58
CA PHE A 78 -16.73 -19.92 -0.41
C PHE A 78 -17.91 -18.96 -0.37
N LYS A 79 -18.13 -18.35 0.81
CA LYS A 79 -19.18 -17.34 1.03
C LYS A 79 -19.05 -16.19 0.03
N ALA A 80 -20.20 -15.63 -0.37
CA ALA A 80 -20.24 -14.45 -1.23
C ALA A 80 -19.41 -13.31 -0.61
N LYS A 81 -18.55 -12.68 -1.41
CA LYS A 81 -17.83 -11.48 -0.98
C LYS A 81 -18.42 -10.27 -1.69
N PRO A 82 -18.90 -9.26 -0.94
CA PRO A 82 -19.46 -8.05 -1.53
C PRO A 82 -18.39 -7.29 -2.32
N ALA A 83 -18.84 -6.41 -3.22
CA ALA A 83 -17.95 -5.55 -3.97
C ALA A 83 -17.11 -4.71 -2.99
N ARG A 84 -15.78 -4.77 -3.12
CA ARG A 84 -14.86 -4.09 -2.22
C ARG A 84 -13.85 -3.26 -2.99
N LYS A 85 -13.54 -2.09 -2.47
CA LYS A 85 -12.45 -1.25 -2.97
C LYS A 85 -11.14 -1.78 -2.39
N ILE A 86 -10.19 -2.12 -3.25
CA ILE A 86 -8.86 -2.58 -2.84
C ILE A 86 -7.85 -1.57 -3.34
N VAL A 87 -6.91 -1.16 -2.49
CA VAL A 87 -5.77 -0.35 -2.91
C VAL A 87 -4.69 -1.29 -3.44
N ARG A 88 -4.30 -1.14 -4.70
CA ARG A 88 -3.12 -1.80 -5.29
C ARG A 88 -2.01 -0.78 -5.44
N ALA A 89 -0.88 -1.01 -4.77
CA ALA A 89 0.36 -0.29 -5.05
C ALA A 89 1.02 -0.91 -6.28
N ARG A 90 1.30 -0.11 -7.30
CA ARG A 90 2.17 -0.50 -8.42
C ARG A 90 3.49 0.28 -8.32
N PRO A 91 4.65 -0.38 -8.39
CA PRO A 91 5.92 0.33 -8.43
C PRO A 91 6.00 1.19 -9.70
N VAL A 92 6.50 2.41 -9.55
CA VAL A 92 6.80 3.28 -10.70
C VAL A 92 8.07 2.80 -11.41
N LYS A 93 8.31 3.26 -12.64
CA LYS A 93 9.49 2.87 -13.42
C LYS A 93 10.80 3.13 -12.65
N ALA A 94 10.92 4.29 -12.00
CA ALA A 94 12.07 4.61 -11.15
C ALA A 94 12.32 3.58 -10.03
N ALA A 95 11.27 3.04 -9.41
CA ALA A 95 11.40 2.01 -8.38
C ALA A 95 11.74 0.62 -8.95
N LYS A 96 11.41 0.37 -10.22
CA LYS A 96 11.81 -0.87 -10.92
C LYS A 96 13.24 -0.80 -11.42
N ASP A 97 13.68 0.36 -11.88
CA ASP A 97 15.03 0.55 -12.41
C ASP A 97 16.09 0.60 -11.29
N ALA A 98 15.67 0.86 -10.04
CA ALA A 98 16.53 0.89 -8.86
C ALA A 98 16.74 -0.48 -8.18
N VAL A 99 16.06 -1.53 -8.63
CA VAL A 99 16.12 -2.90 -8.06
C VAL A 99 16.66 -3.88 -9.09
#